data_AF-C0XT87-F1
#
_entry.id   AF-C0XT87-F1
#
_cell.length_a   1.000
_cell.length_b   1.000
_cell.length_c   1.000
_cell.angle_alpha   90.00
_cell.angle_beta   90.00
_cell.angle_gamma   90.00
#
_symmetry.space_group_name_H-M   'P 1'
#
loop_
_entity.id
_entity.type
_entity.pdbx_description
1 polymer ?
#
loop_
_entity_poly.entity_id
_entity_poly.type
_entity_poly.pdbx_seq_one_letter_code
_entity_poly.pdbx_strand_id
1 'polypeptide(L)'
;MFHTIFQQPDAASVWAQARDVVEFCQQKFPDVADYLEEALDELLAFTQCPKAVWTKVWSNNPTERLNREIRRRTDVVGIFPNRDA
;
A
#
# COMPACT_ATOMS: atom_id res chain seq x y z
N MET A 1 10.23 5.31 6.49
CA MET A 1 10.18 6.26 5.38
C MET A 1 8.81 6.22 4.71
N PHE A 2 8.43 5.21 3.94
CA PHE A 2 7.10 5.16 3.28
C PHE A 2 5.89 5.34 4.21
N HIS A 3 5.93 4.82 5.45
CA HIS A 3 4.82 5.02 6.38
C HIS A 3 4.56 6.50 6.70
N THR A 4 5.58 7.36 6.65
CA THR A 4 5.41 8.78 6.99
C THR A 4 4.51 9.51 6.00
N ILE A 5 4.38 9.02 4.75
CA ILE A 5 3.44 9.55 3.75
C ILE A 5 2.00 9.55 4.30
N PHE A 6 1.60 8.46 4.99
CA PHE A 6 0.23 8.28 5.47
C PHE A 6 -0.05 8.92 6.84
N GLN A 7 1.00 9.37 7.55
CA GLN A 7 0.90 9.93 8.90
C GLN A 7 0.94 11.47 8.92
N GLN A 8 0.36 12.10 7.89
CA GLN A 8 0.40 13.55 7.72
C GLN A 8 -0.90 14.23 8.21
N PRO A 9 -0.82 15.51 8.60
CA PRO A 9 -1.97 16.24 9.14
C PRO A 9 -3.05 16.57 8.11
N ASP A 10 -2.71 16.66 6.82
CA ASP A 10 -3.62 17.07 5.75
C ASP A 10 -3.13 16.56 4.39
N ALA A 11 -3.99 16.72 3.37
CA ALA A 11 -3.74 16.20 2.03
C ALA A 11 -2.48 16.82 1.39
N ALA A 12 -2.27 18.13 1.57
CA ALA A 12 -1.10 18.80 1.01
C ALA A 12 0.19 18.25 1.62
N SER A 13 0.21 18.01 2.92
CA SER A 13 1.33 17.39 3.63
C SER A 13 1.57 15.94 3.20
N VAL A 14 0.51 15.15 2.93
CA VAL A 14 0.64 13.80 2.34
C VAL A 14 1.36 13.87 0.99
N TRP A 15 0.90 14.73 0.09
CA TRP A 15 1.47 14.89 -1.25
C TRP A 15 2.92 15.41 -1.23
N ALA A 16 3.23 16.36 -0.34
CA ALA A 16 4.60 16.85 -0.17
C ALA A 16 5.53 15.72 0.29
N GLN A 17 5.13 14.98 1.33
CA GLN A 17 5.91 13.86 1.84
C GLN A 17 6.08 12.74 0.81
N ALA A 18 5.09 12.48 -0.03
CA ALA A 18 5.17 11.48 -1.10
C ALA A 18 6.24 11.86 -2.14
N ARG A 19 6.28 13.12 -2.57
CA ARG A 19 7.30 13.62 -3.51
C ARG A 19 8.72 13.53 -2.95
N ASP A 20 8.91 13.87 -1.66
CA ASP A 20 10.21 13.72 -0.99
C ASP A 20 10.67 12.25 -0.99
N VAL A 21 9.73 11.31 -0.85
CA VAL A 21 10.03 9.87 -0.90
C VAL A 21 10.38 9.41 -2.31
N VAL A 22 9.69 9.92 -3.34
CA VAL A 22 10.03 9.64 -4.75
C VAL A 22 11.42 10.17 -5.07
N GLU A 23 11.74 11.41 -4.70
CA GLU A 23 13.07 12.00 -4.90
C GLU A 23 14.16 11.19 -4.19
N PHE A 24 13.89 10.74 -2.97
CA PHE A 24 14.80 9.84 -2.25
C PHE A 24 15.01 8.52 -2.99
N CYS A 25 13.94 7.92 -3.53
CA CYS A 25 14.03 6.69 -4.30
C CYS A 25 14.82 6.87 -5.59
N GLN A 26 14.72 8.03 -6.26
CA GLN A 26 15.39 8.28 -7.55
C GLN A 26 16.89 8.02 -7.51
N GLN A 27 17.55 8.31 -6.37
CA GLN A 27 18.99 8.19 -6.24
C GLN A 27 19.50 6.75 -6.21
N LYS A 28 18.69 5.80 -5.73
CA LYS A 28 19.11 4.41 -5.49
C LYS A 28 18.26 3.36 -6.20
N PHE A 29 17.01 3.70 -6.49
CA PHE A 29 15.99 2.80 -7.01
C PHE A 29 15.12 3.56 -8.05
N PRO A 30 15.68 3.96 -9.21
CA PRO A 30 14.96 4.75 -10.20
C PRO A 30 13.69 4.06 -10.69
N ASP A 31 13.73 2.76 -10.99
CA ASP A 31 12.55 2.00 -11.42
C ASP A 31 11.42 2.00 -10.36
N VAL A 32 11.78 2.02 -9.07
CA VAL A 32 10.80 2.09 -7.97
C VAL A 32 10.25 3.51 -7.85
N ALA A 33 11.08 4.52 -8.07
CA ALA A 33 10.65 5.92 -8.04
C ALA A 33 9.65 6.21 -9.16
N ASP A 34 9.97 5.78 -10.39
CA ASP A 34 9.10 5.94 -11.57
C ASP A 34 7.73 5.26 -11.32
N TYR A 35 7.75 4.00 -10.87
CA TYR A 35 6.51 3.27 -10.56
C TYR A 35 5.72 3.90 -9.41
N LEU A 36 6.39 4.42 -8.38
CA LEU A 36 5.72 5.08 -7.27
C LEU A 36 5.07 6.40 -7.71
N GLU A 37 5.76 7.22 -8.51
CA GLU A 37 5.25 8.48 -9.04
C GLU A 37 3.99 8.25 -9.89
N GLU A 38 4.02 7.26 -10.80
CA GLU A 38 2.86 6.87 -11.61
C GLU A 38 1.64 6.44 -10.77
N ALA A 39 1.89 5.82 -9.62
CA ALA A 39 0.85 5.31 -8.74
C ALA A 39 0.32 6.33 -7.71
N LEU A 40 0.91 7.53 -7.58
CA LEU A 40 0.59 8.46 -6.50
C LEU A 40 -0.88 8.89 -6.50
N ASP A 41 -1.46 9.19 -7.65
CA ASP A 41 -2.87 9.62 -7.74
C ASP A 41 -3.82 8.55 -7.19
N GLU A 42 -3.58 7.27 -7.49
CA GLU A 42 -4.36 6.16 -6.98
C GLU A 42 -4.08 5.91 -5.50
N LEU A 43 -2.80 5.90 -5.11
CA LEU A 43 -2.37 5.62 -3.74
C LEU A 43 -2.86 6.68 -2.76
N LEU A 44 -2.89 7.94 -3.19
CA LEU A 44 -3.24 9.09 -2.35
C LEU A 44 -4.70 9.53 -2.50
N ALA A 45 -5.52 8.84 -3.31
CA ALA A 45 -6.94 9.11 -3.47
C ALA A 45 -7.72 9.16 -2.14
N PHE A 46 -7.24 8.42 -1.11
CA PHE A 46 -7.84 8.46 0.24
C PHE A 46 -7.85 9.86 0.87
N THR A 47 -6.98 10.79 0.44
CA THR A 47 -6.96 12.15 0.98
C THR A 47 -8.21 12.96 0.63
N GLN A 48 -9.00 12.50 -0.34
CA GLN A 48 -10.30 13.08 -0.68
C GLN A 48 -11.43 12.63 0.27
N CYS A 49 -11.21 11.57 1.05
CA CYS A 49 -12.16 11.12 2.06
C CYS A 49 -12.06 11.96 3.35
N PRO A 50 -13.09 11.95 4.22
CA PRO A 50 -12.99 12.57 5.54
C PRO A 50 -11.81 12.01 6.35
N LYS A 51 -11.04 12.89 7.01
CA LYS A 51 -9.83 12.50 7.76
C LYS A 51 -10.07 11.38 8.78
N ALA A 52 -11.26 11.34 9.39
CA ALA A 52 -11.65 10.33 10.36
C ALA A 52 -11.61 8.88 9.82
N VAL A 53 -11.68 8.69 8.49
CA VAL A 53 -11.64 7.36 7.88
C VAL A 53 -10.30 7.02 7.22
N TRP A 54 -9.34 7.94 7.16
CA TRP A 54 -8.08 7.73 6.43
C TRP A 54 -7.38 6.43 6.83
N THR A 55 -7.15 6.21 8.13
CA THR A 55 -6.50 4.99 8.64
C THR A 55 -7.20 3.70 8.21
N LYS A 56 -8.52 3.73 8.02
CA LYS A 56 -9.25 2.56 7.54
C LYS A 56 -9.04 2.31 6.05
N VAL A 57 -8.86 3.36 5.27
CA VAL A 57 -8.71 3.27 3.81
C VAL A 57 -7.29 2.83 3.43
N TRP A 58 -6.25 3.45 3.99
CA TRP A 58 -4.86 3.11 3.61
C TRP A 58 -4.27 1.91 4.37
N SER A 59 -4.92 1.41 5.44
CA SER A 59 -4.41 0.24 6.16
C SER A 59 -4.66 -1.05 5.39
N ASN A 60 -3.57 -1.76 5.05
CA ASN A 60 -3.63 -3.10 4.46
C ASN A 60 -3.79 -4.22 5.51
N ASN A 61 -3.87 -3.91 6.80
CA ASN A 61 -3.95 -4.92 7.88
C ASN A 61 -5.05 -5.99 7.68
N PRO A 62 -6.28 -5.63 7.24
CA PRO A 62 -7.31 -6.63 6.98
C PRO A 62 -6.91 -7.60 5.87
N THR A 63 -6.37 -7.07 4.76
CA THR A 63 -5.92 -7.84 3.60
C THR A 63 -4.72 -8.73 3.96
N GLU A 64 -3.72 -8.17 4.65
CA GLU A 64 -2.54 -8.91 5.13
C GLU A 64 -2.94 -10.05 6.08
N ARG A 65 -3.90 -9.80 6.98
CA ARG A 65 -4.41 -10.83 7.89
C ARG A 65 -5.14 -11.94 7.13
N LEU A 66 -5.95 -11.59 6.14
CA LEU A 66 -6.63 -12.56 5.29
C LEU A 66 -5.63 -13.40 4.49
N ASN A 67 -4.69 -12.76 3.80
CA ASN A 67 -3.66 -13.43 3.00
C ASN A 67 -2.81 -14.38 3.85
N ARG A 68 -2.43 -13.96 5.06
CA ARG A 68 -1.71 -14.82 6.02
C ARG A 68 -2.52 -16.06 6.40
N GLU A 69 -3.82 -15.90 6.63
CA GLU A 69 -4.69 -17.03 6.99
C GLU A 69 -4.91 -17.98 5.82
N ILE A 70 -5.08 -17.46 4.59
CA ILE A 70 -5.15 -18.28 3.38
C ILE A 70 -3.88 -19.13 3.27
N ARG A 71 -2.71 -18.49 3.32
CA ARG A 71 -1.41 -19.18 3.25
C ARG A 71 -1.28 -20.26 4.31
N ARG A 72 -1.59 -19.94 5.57
CA ARG A 72 -1.54 -20.90 6.69
C ARG A 72 -2.39 -22.14 6.44
N ARG A 73 -3.58 -21.99 5.85
CA ARG A 73 -4.48 -23.12 5.56
C ARG A 73 -4.04 -23.92 4.34
N THR A 74 -3.54 -23.24 3.31
CA THR A 74 -3.09 -23.90 2.08
C THR A 74 -1.74 -24.61 2.26
N ASP A 75 -0.89 -24.14 3.16
CA ASP A 75 0.42 -24.74 3.47
C ASP A 75 0.31 -26.22 3.92
N VAL A 76 -0.85 -26.62 4.46
CA VAL A 76 -1.13 -28.00 4.89
C VAL A 76 -1.50 -28.91 3.71
N VAL A 77 -2.11 -28.38 2.65
CA VAL A 77 -2.77 -29.18 1.59
C VAL A 77 -1.79 -29.59 0.49
N GLY A 78 -0.69 -28.85 0.27
CA GLY A 78 0.40 -29.21 -0.66
C GLY A 78 0.03 -29.22 -2.15
N ILE A 79 -0.97 -30.02 -2.53
CA ILE A 79 -1.58 -30.11 -3.86
C ILE A 79 -3.09 -30.14 -3.69
N PHE A 80 -3.78 -29.18 -4.31
CA PHE A 80 -5.24 -29.20 -4.37
C PHE A 80 -5.71 -30.11 -5.51
N PRO A 81 -6.79 -30.89 -5.32
CA PRO A 81 -7.44 -31.58 -6.44
C PRO A 81 -8.00 -30.55 -7.44
N ASN A 82 -8.18 -30.97 -8.70
CA ASN A 82 -8.69 -30.11 -9.76
C ASN A 82 -10.11 -29.62 -9.46
N ARG A 83 -10.54 -28.51 -10.09
CA ARG A 83 -11.83 -27.87 -9.83
C ARG A 83 -13.07 -28.77 -10.03
N ASP A 84 -12.95 -29.81 -10.84
CA ASP A 84 -14.04 -30.74 -11.17
C ASP A 84 -14.06 -32.01 -10.27
N ALA A 85 -13.15 -32.11 -9.32
CA ALA A 85 -13.03 -33.25 -8.39
C ALA A 85 -13.92 -33.12 -7.16
#